data_AF-A0ABD3IXT3-F1
#
_entry.id   AF-A0ABD3IXT3-F1
#
_cell.length_a   1.000
_cell.length_b   1.000
_cell.length_c   1.000
_cell.angle_alpha   90.00
_cell.angle_beta   90.00
_cell.angle_gamma   90.00
#
_symmetry.space_group_name_H-M   'P 1'
#
loop_
_entity.id
_entity.type
_entity.pdbx_description
1 polymer ?
#
loop_
_entity_poly.entity_id
_entity_poly.type
_entity_poly.pdbx_seq_one_letter_code
_entity_poly.pdbx_strand_id
1 'polypeptide(L)'
;MAVFCGTVGHKFLFGNENKAVKVWWPSTVQKLFRVNTAGEDAKSLKRMLMNFFHLEALKRYTERMDMITQHHLDTHWEGRDEVRLYPMLKVYTLELACRIFTSTDDPTRVSNLAALFDVFINGVVNLPISFPGTAFHRSNRAAN
;
A
#
# COMPACT_ATOMS: atom_id res chain seq x y z
N MET A 1 23.81 -11.61 6.65
CA MET A 1 22.57 -10.96 7.13
C MET A 1 22.56 -11.07 8.64
N ALA A 2 22.36 -9.97 9.36
CA ALA A 2 22.16 -9.99 10.81
C ALA A 2 20.70 -9.64 11.09
N VAL A 3 20.08 -10.31 12.07
CA VAL A 3 18.69 -10.07 12.48
C VAL A 3 18.71 -9.43 13.86
N PHE A 4 18.16 -8.22 13.97
CA PHE A 4 18.01 -7.52 15.24
C PHE A 4 16.59 -7.70 15.74
N CYS A 5 16.43 -8.12 16.99
CA CYS A 5 15.13 -8.35 17.62
C CYS A 5 15.01 -7.56 18.92
N GLY A 6 13.76 -7.28 19.32
CA GLY A 6 13.44 -6.61 20.59
C GLY A 6 13.73 -5.11 20.59
N THR A 7 13.33 -4.46 21.68
CA THR A 7 13.35 -2.99 21.81
C THR A 7 14.73 -2.39 21.60
N VAL A 8 15.78 -3.03 22.15
CA VAL A 8 17.16 -2.54 22.03
C VAL A 8 17.63 -2.59 20.58
N GLY A 9 17.38 -3.70 19.87
CA GLY A 9 17.74 -3.84 18.46
C GLY A 9 16.99 -2.85 17.57
N HIS A 10 15.68 -2.69 17.77
CA HIS A 10 14.88 -1.71 17.03
C HIS A 10 15.35 -0.27 17.29
N LYS A 11 15.65 0.10 18.56
CA LYS A 11 16.18 1.43 18.89
C LYS A 11 17.52 1.70 18.23
N PHE A 12 18.40 0.69 18.18
CA PHE A 12 19.67 0.79 17.46
C PHE A 12 19.42 1.04 15.95
N LEU A 13 18.57 0.25 15.30
CA LEU A 13 18.28 0.40 13.87
C LEU A 13 17.65 1.77 13.56
N PHE A 14 16.54 2.13 14.21
CA PHE A 14 15.80 3.34 13.89
C PHE A 14 16.46 4.63 14.39
N GLY A 15 17.28 4.56 15.44
CA GLY A 15 18.05 5.70 15.96
C GLY A 15 19.32 6.03 15.17
N ASN A 16 19.78 5.12 14.31
CA ASN A 16 21.02 5.25 13.54
C ASN A 16 20.81 5.27 12.02
N GLU A 17 19.59 5.53 11.55
CA GLU A 17 19.30 5.70 10.14
C GLU A 17 20.10 6.88 9.54
N ASN A 18 20.75 6.64 8.40
CA ASN A 18 21.73 7.51 7.74
C ASN A 18 23.00 7.82 8.57
N LYS A 19 23.25 7.10 9.68
CA LYS A 19 24.50 7.20 10.48
C LYS A 19 25.31 5.92 10.41
N ALA A 20 24.75 4.84 10.94
CA ALA A 20 25.38 3.50 10.97
C ALA A 20 24.63 2.50 10.09
N VAL A 21 23.36 2.77 9.79
CA VAL A 21 22.52 1.96 8.90
C VAL A 21 21.80 2.84 7.89
N LYS A 22 21.38 2.23 6.78
CA LYS A 22 20.56 2.89 5.76
C LYS A 22 19.49 1.90 5.31
N VAL A 23 18.27 2.40 5.07
CA VAL A 23 17.21 1.60 4.48
C VAL A 23 17.68 0.92 3.20
N TRP A 24 17.48 -0.39 3.14
CA TRP A 24 17.75 -1.22 1.97
C TRP A 24 16.45 -1.93 1.56
N TRP A 25 16.15 -1.90 0.28
CA TRP A 25 14.99 -2.56 -0.30
C TRP A 25 15.42 -3.68 -1.25
N PRO A 26 14.74 -4.83 -1.26
CA PRO A 26 14.96 -5.86 -2.27
C PRO A 26 14.81 -5.33 -3.69
N SER A 27 15.54 -5.93 -4.64
CA SER A 27 15.51 -5.52 -6.05
C SER A 27 14.12 -5.66 -6.70
N THR A 28 13.27 -6.54 -6.17
CA THR A 28 11.87 -6.71 -6.60
C THR A 28 11.07 -5.43 -6.36
N VAL A 29 11.17 -4.88 -5.15
CA VAL A 29 10.53 -3.63 -4.73
C VAL A 29 11.05 -2.48 -5.57
N GLN A 30 12.37 -2.35 -5.70
CA GLN A 30 12.98 -1.24 -6.46
C GLN A 30 12.52 -1.22 -7.93
N LYS A 31 12.48 -2.39 -8.58
CA LYS A 31 12.08 -2.50 -9.99
C LYS A 31 10.57 -2.25 -10.20
N LEU A 32 9.72 -2.72 -9.29
CA LEU A 32 8.26 -2.58 -9.43
C LEU A 32 7.78 -1.18 -9.08
N PHE A 33 8.26 -0.60 -7.97
CA PHE A 33 7.80 0.72 -7.54
C PHE A 33 8.42 1.84 -8.37
N ARG A 34 9.57 1.63 -9.03
CA ARG A 34 10.25 2.62 -9.89
C ARG A 34 10.50 3.99 -9.21
N VAL A 35 10.42 4.03 -7.88
CA VAL A 35 10.74 5.20 -7.06
C VAL A 35 12.02 4.90 -6.29
N ASN A 36 12.90 5.89 -6.16
CA ASN A 36 14.06 5.77 -5.31
C ASN A 36 13.64 5.81 -3.84
N THR A 37 13.56 4.63 -3.21
CA THR A 37 13.07 4.44 -1.85
C THR A 37 14.14 4.67 -0.77
N ALA A 38 15.29 5.24 -1.14
CA ALA A 38 16.38 5.54 -0.21
C ALA A 38 16.97 6.95 -0.43
N GLY A 39 17.64 7.48 0.60
CA GLY A 39 18.35 8.76 0.50
C GLY A 39 17.43 9.98 0.41
N GLU A 40 17.85 11.00 -0.34
CA GLU A 40 17.16 12.29 -0.39
C GLU A 40 15.81 12.22 -1.11
N ASP A 41 15.70 11.38 -2.14
CA ASP A 41 14.43 11.15 -2.86
C ASP A 41 13.36 10.57 -1.93
N ALA A 42 13.74 9.61 -1.07
CA ALA A 42 12.84 9.06 -0.07
C ALA A 42 12.40 10.10 0.98
N LYS A 43 13.29 11.02 1.37
CA LYS A 43 12.93 12.14 2.26
C LYS A 43 12.00 13.12 1.59
N SER A 44 12.20 13.39 0.30
CA SER A 44 11.33 14.27 -0.49
C SER A 44 9.93 13.66 -0.62
N LEU A 45 9.86 12.39 -1.01
CA LEU A 45 8.60 11.63 -1.07
C LEU A 45 7.91 11.61 0.29
N LYS A 46 8.65 11.33 1.38
CA LYS A 46 8.09 11.35 2.73
C LYS A 46 7.50 12.71 3.08
N ARG A 47 8.21 13.82 2.78
CA ARG A 47 7.70 15.18 3.02
C ARG A 47 6.42 15.43 2.25
N MET A 48 6.37 15.05 0.97
CA MET A 48 5.16 15.16 0.16
C MET A 48 3.99 14.35 0.75
N LEU A 49 4.24 13.10 1.17
CA LEU A 49 3.22 12.24 1.78
C LEU A 49 2.70 12.83 3.11
N MET A 50 3.58 13.39 3.94
CA MET A 50 3.18 14.00 5.21
C MET A 50 2.16 15.15 5.05
N ASN A 51 2.13 15.82 3.90
CA ASN A 51 1.12 16.83 3.61
C ASN A 51 -0.29 16.24 3.53
N PHE A 52 -0.46 14.96 3.22
CA PHE A 52 -1.76 14.29 3.26
C PHE A 52 -2.18 13.87 4.67
N PHE A 53 -1.25 13.81 5.62
CA PHE A 53 -1.50 13.33 6.99
C PHE A 53 -1.51 14.45 8.04
N HIS A 54 -1.71 15.71 7.62
CA HIS A 54 -1.90 16.79 8.58
C HIS A 54 -3.30 16.71 9.22
N LEU A 55 -3.43 17.27 10.43
CA LEU A 55 -4.63 17.13 11.27
C LEU A 55 -5.93 17.52 10.56
N GLU A 56 -5.91 18.60 9.78
CA GLU A 56 -7.11 19.08 9.08
C GLU A 56 -7.54 18.14 7.95
N ALA A 57 -6.60 17.61 7.15
CA ALA A 57 -6.92 16.57 6.16
C ALA A 57 -7.47 15.32 6.83
N LEU A 58 -6.86 14.85 7.92
CA LEU A 58 -7.33 13.66 8.63
C LEU A 58 -8.78 13.82 9.14
N LYS A 59 -9.14 14.99 9.67
CA LYS A 59 -10.52 15.28 10.08
C LYS A 59 -11.51 15.14 8.93
N ARG A 60 -11.19 15.72 7.76
CA ARG A 60 -12.01 15.60 6.54
C ARG A 60 -12.08 14.17 6.03
N TYR A 61 -10.99 13.41 6.17
CA TYR A 61 -10.96 12.02 5.78
C TYR A 61 -11.88 11.18 6.67
N THR A 62 -11.96 11.43 7.98
CA THR A 62 -12.85 10.68 8.87
C THR A 62 -14.30 10.71 8.41
N GLU A 63 -14.83 11.88 8.04
CA GLU A 63 -16.21 12.01 7.54
C GLU A 63 -16.42 11.20 6.25
N ARG A 64 -15.47 11.29 5.31
CA ARG A 64 -15.54 10.54 4.06
C ARG A 64 -15.39 9.03 4.29
N MET A 65 -14.49 8.63 5.19
CA MET A 65 -14.28 7.23 5.57
C MET A 65 -15.54 6.64 6.18
N ASP A 66 -16.21 7.36 7.09
CA ASP A 66 -17.45 6.92 7.74
C ASP A 66 -18.54 6.66 6.70
N MET A 67 -18.79 7.62 5.81
CA MET A 67 -19.75 7.47 4.72
C MET A 67 -19.46 6.26 3.81
N ILE A 68 -18.20 6.07 3.40
CA ILE A 68 -17.80 4.92 2.56
C ILE A 68 -17.99 3.62 3.33
N THR A 69 -17.69 3.61 4.63
CA THR A 69 -17.80 2.42 5.49
C THR A 69 -19.25 2.00 5.64
N GLN A 70 -20.14 2.94 5.98
CA GLN A 70 -21.58 2.66 6.10
C GLN A 70 -22.12 2.06 4.79
N HIS A 71 -21.85 2.72 3.66
CA HIS A 71 -22.26 2.20 2.36
C HIS A 71 -21.72 0.79 2.07
N HIS A 72 -20.47 0.51 2.44
CA HIS A 72 -19.85 -0.79 2.26
C HIS A 72 -20.51 -1.88 3.14
N LEU A 73 -20.87 -1.54 4.38
CA LEU A 73 -21.59 -2.43 5.29
C LEU A 73 -22.99 -2.73 4.76
N ASP A 74 -23.76 -1.71 4.38
CA ASP A 74 -25.12 -1.86 3.87
C ASP A 74 -25.14 -2.72 2.59
N THR A 75 -24.17 -2.52 1.69
CA THR A 75 -24.16 -3.18 0.38
C THR A 75 -23.62 -4.61 0.44
N HIS A 76 -22.71 -4.90 1.38
CA HIS A 76 -21.95 -6.16 1.35
C HIS A 76 -22.02 -7.00 2.61
N TRP A 77 -22.52 -6.47 3.73
CA TRP A 77 -22.61 -7.17 5.01
C TRP A 77 -24.05 -7.41 5.42
N GLU A 78 -24.89 -6.37 5.34
CA GLU A 78 -26.27 -6.45 5.80
C GLU A 78 -27.04 -7.54 5.03
N GLY A 79 -27.81 -8.34 5.77
CA GLY A 79 -28.62 -9.42 5.23
C GLY A 79 -27.86 -10.65 4.73
N ARG A 80 -26.54 -10.77 5.00
CA ARG A 80 -25.77 -11.98 4.68
C ARG A 80 -25.54 -12.86 5.89
N ASP A 81 -25.80 -14.16 5.73
CA ASP A 81 -25.51 -15.17 6.75
C ASP A 81 -24.01 -15.42 6.95
N GLU A 82 -23.21 -15.26 5.88
CA GLU A 82 -21.76 -15.42 5.91
C GLU A 82 -21.07 -14.32 5.09
N VAL A 83 -19.97 -13.80 5.64
CA VAL A 83 -19.14 -12.76 5.00
C VAL A 83 -17.68 -13.21 4.94
N ARG A 84 -17.09 -13.18 3.74
CA ARG A 84 -15.65 -13.41 3.53
C ARG A 84 -14.86 -12.15 3.84
N LEU A 85 -14.54 -11.98 5.12
CA LEU A 85 -13.97 -10.75 5.65
C LEU A 85 -12.64 -10.35 4.97
N TYR A 86 -11.69 -11.27 4.79
CA TYR A 86 -10.36 -10.92 4.27
C TYR A 86 -10.36 -10.37 2.82
N PRO A 87 -10.94 -11.07 1.82
CA PRO A 87 -11.03 -10.51 0.46
C PRO A 87 -11.79 -9.18 0.39
N MET A 88 -12.83 -9.05 1.21
CA MET A 88 -13.65 -7.86 1.23
C MET A 88 -12.92 -6.65 1.84
N LEU A 89 -12.24 -6.82 2.98
CA LEU A 89 -11.44 -5.76 3.60
C LEU A 89 -10.32 -5.28 2.66
N LYS A 90 -9.74 -6.17 1.84
CA LYS A 90 -8.77 -5.77 0.81
C LYS A 90 -9.37 -4.80 -0.21
N VAL A 91 -10.57 -5.09 -0.71
CA VAL A 91 -11.26 -4.21 -1.67
C VAL A 91 -11.66 -2.90 -0.99
N TYR A 92 -12.26 -2.97 0.19
CA TYR A 92 -12.67 -1.81 0.98
C TYR A 92 -11.50 -0.85 1.28
N THR A 93 -10.36 -1.38 1.76
CA THR A 93 -9.20 -0.53 2.10
C THR A 93 -8.59 0.13 0.87
N LEU A 94 -8.59 -0.55 -0.28
CA LEU A 94 -8.15 0.07 -1.53
C LEU A 94 -9.14 1.12 -2.04
N GLU A 95 -10.44 0.85 -1.96
CA GLU A 95 -11.49 1.80 -2.28
C GLU A 95 -11.35 3.09 -1.45
N LEU A 96 -11.13 2.92 -0.14
CA LEU A 96 -10.88 4.03 0.77
C LEU A 96 -9.68 4.86 0.31
N ALA A 97 -8.56 4.21 -0.03
CA ALA A 97 -7.37 4.89 -0.53
C ALA A 97 -7.63 5.64 -1.84
N CYS A 98 -8.37 5.05 -2.78
CA CYS A 98 -8.71 5.69 -4.07
C CYS A 98 -9.60 6.91 -3.87
N ARG A 99 -10.66 6.78 -3.08
CA ARG A 99 -11.60 7.88 -2.84
C ARG A 99 -10.93 9.03 -2.07
N ILE A 100 -10.01 8.73 -1.16
CA ILE A 100 -9.31 9.74 -0.34
C ILE A 100 -8.16 10.43 -1.08
N PHE A 101 -7.27 9.65 -1.71
CA PHE A 101 -6.04 10.20 -2.27
C PHE A 101 -6.14 10.58 -3.75
N THR A 102 -7.04 9.95 -4.52
CA THR A 102 -7.18 10.21 -5.96
C THR A 102 -8.55 10.76 -6.35
N SER A 103 -9.43 11.04 -5.37
CA SER A 103 -10.81 11.50 -5.59
C SER A 103 -11.56 10.67 -6.63
N THR A 104 -11.29 9.36 -6.68
CA THR A 104 -11.90 8.44 -7.64
C THR A 104 -13.10 7.76 -7.02
N ASP A 105 -14.30 8.15 -7.45
CA ASP A 105 -15.58 7.63 -6.93
C ASP A 105 -16.25 6.60 -7.85
N ASP A 106 -15.67 6.28 -9.01
CA ASP A 106 -16.20 5.26 -9.94
C ASP A 106 -15.92 3.84 -9.42
N PRO A 107 -16.96 3.07 -9.04
CA PRO A 107 -16.79 1.71 -8.50
C PRO A 107 -16.11 0.75 -9.47
N THR A 108 -16.32 0.93 -10.78
CA THR A 108 -15.73 0.09 -11.83
C THR A 108 -14.22 0.31 -11.90
N ARG A 109 -13.78 1.57 -11.82
CA ARG A 109 -12.34 1.91 -11.78
C ARG A 109 -11.67 1.38 -10.52
N VAL A 110 -12.34 1.51 -9.37
CA VAL A 110 -11.83 0.98 -8.10
C VAL A 110 -11.69 -0.55 -8.14
N SER A 111 -12.69 -1.26 -8.65
CA SER A 111 -12.65 -2.72 -8.78
C SER A 111 -11.55 -3.19 -9.75
N ASN A 112 -11.40 -2.52 -10.89
CA ASN A 112 -10.32 -2.81 -11.84
C ASN A 112 -8.94 -2.57 -11.21
N LEU A 113 -8.79 -1.48 -10.45
CA LEU A 113 -7.54 -1.21 -9.73
C LEU A 113 -7.28 -2.26 -8.65
N ALA A 114 -8.31 -2.74 -7.94
CA ALA A 114 -8.17 -3.82 -6.96
C ALA A 114 -7.62 -5.10 -7.57
N ALA A 115 -8.14 -5.50 -8.73
CA ALA A 115 -7.64 -6.66 -9.46
C ALA A 115 -6.17 -6.47 -9.88
N LEU A 116 -5.81 -5.30 -10.39
CA LEU A 116 -4.42 -4.98 -10.77
C LEU A 116 -3.49 -4.94 -9.56
N PHE A 117 -3.94 -4.36 -8.44
CA PHE A 117 -3.18 -4.24 -7.21
C PHE A 117 -2.88 -5.61 -6.58
N ASP A 118 -3.82 -6.54 -6.65
CA ASP A 118 -3.62 -7.93 -6.21
C ASP A 118 -2.56 -8.65 -7.05
N VAL A 119 -2.58 -8.46 -8.37
CA VAL A 119 -1.53 -8.97 -9.25
C VAL A 119 -0.19 -8.30 -8.93
N PHE A 120 -0.19 -6.98 -8.68
CA PHE A 120 1.00 -6.21 -8.37
C PHE A 120 1.69 -6.68 -7.08
N ILE A 121 0.96 -6.70 -5.96
CA ILE A 121 1.49 -7.08 -4.63
C ILE A 121 2.05 -8.50 -4.64
N ASN A 122 1.45 -9.42 -5.39
CA ASN A 122 1.96 -10.78 -5.52
C ASN A 122 3.40 -10.79 -6.07
N GLY A 123 3.75 -9.95 -7.03
CA GLY A 123 5.12 -9.89 -7.57
C GLY A 123 6.15 -9.22 -6.66
N VAL A 124 5.71 -8.40 -5.70
CA VAL A 124 6.61 -7.69 -4.77
C VAL A 124 7.40 -8.67 -3.90
N VAL A 125 6.74 -9.74 -3.45
CA VAL A 125 7.32 -10.78 -2.56
C VAL A 125 7.96 -11.95 -3.31
N ASN A 126 7.92 -11.95 -4.64
CA ASN A 126 8.43 -13.04 -5.49
C ASN A 126 9.81 -12.72 -6.08
N LEU A 127 10.49 -13.71 -6.66
CA LEU A 127 11.81 -13.51 -7.28
C LEU A 127 11.75 -12.46 -8.41
N PRO A 128 12.79 -11.60 -8.55
CA PRO A 128 12.84 -10.50 -9.54
C PRO A 128 13.16 -10.99 -10.97
N ILE A 129 12.49 -12.06 -11.41
CA ILE A 129 12.70 -12.72 -12.69
C ILE A 129 11.53 -12.33 -13.60
N SER A 130 11.80 -11.55 -14.66
CA SER A 130 10.79 -11.15 -15.64
C SER A 130 10.75 -12.13 -16.81
N PHE A 131 10.12 -13.28 -16.60
CA PHE A 131 9.84 -14.26 -17.66
C PHE A 131 8.33 -14.48 -17.80
N PRO A 132 7.77 -14.66 -19.02
CA PRO A 132 6.35 -14.94 -19.20
C PRO A 132 5.87 -16.07 -18.29
N GLY A 133 4.78 -15.84 -17.55
CA GLY A 133 4.22 -16.80 -16.58
C GLY A 133 4.71 -16.63 -15.14
N THR A 134 5.77 -15.87 -14.88
CA THR A 134 6.20 -15.55 -13.51
C THR A 134 5.32 -14.48 -12.85
N ALA A 135 5.24 -14.49 -11.52
CA ALA A 135 4.51 -13.48 -10.75
C ALA A 135 5.08 -12.07 -11.00
N PHE A 136 6.41 -11.92 -10.93
CA PHE A 136 7.08 -10.63 -11.16
C PHE A 136 6.80 -10.06 -12.56
N HIS A 137 6.79 -10.89 -13.61
CA HIS A 137 6.43 -10.46 -14.96
C HIS A 137 4.99 -9.94 -15.04
N ARG A 138 4.03 -10.64 -14.41
CA ARG A 138 2.63 -10.19 -14.36
C ARG A 138 2.49 -8.86 -13.61
N SER A 139 3.16 -8.71 -12.47
CA SER A 139 3.13 -7.48 -11.67
C SER A 139 3.76 -6.30 -12.38
N ASN A 140 4.85 -6.52 -13.10
CA ASN A 140 5.45 -5.47 -13.93
C ASN A 140 4.50 -5.02 -15.05
N ARG A 141 3.70 -5.91 -15.63
CA ARG A 141 2.65 -5.53 -16.59
C ARG A 141 1.46 -4.84 -15.93
N ALA A 142 1.06 -5.24 -14.72
CA ALA A 142 -0.02 -4.58 -13.98
C ALA A 142 0.34 -3.15 -13.51
N ALA A 143 1.63 -2.83 -13.45
CA ALA A 143 2.13 -1.50 -13.09
C ALA A 143 2.31 -0.53 -14.28
N ASN A 144 2.08 -0.98 -15.52
CA ASN A 144 2.14 -0.15 -16.75
C ASN A 144 0.75 -0.02 -17.37
#